data_AF-A0A7S0PUC4-F1
#
_entry.id   AF-A0A7S0PUC4-F1
#
_cell.length_a   1.000
_cell.length_b   1.000
_cell.length_c   1.000
_cell.angle_alpha   90.00
_cell.angle_beta   90.00
_cell.angle_gamma   90.00
#
_symmetry.space_group_name_H-M   'P 1'
#
loop_
_entity.id
_entity.type
_entity.pdbx_description
1 polymer ?
#
loop_
_entity_poly.entity_id
_entity_poly.type
_entity_poly.pdbx_seq_one_letter_code
_entity_poly.pdbx_strand_id
1 'polypeptide(L)'
;MINGVPLGQSAPAAPPADAKAASCGPIELNLDIRHCDVLNAGNRNALDAVLQGGGELSSDCDEQLLITVAFTTAVKLHSIIVEGPESAPSELRLFVNQVSMSFDDAEQNEPMQTLALDQASVAGKPTLVKYVKFQNVSTLSIFVPENLAGSDVTVLHRLRFIGQPIDTTNMSDLKKMG
;
A
#
# COMPACT_ATOMS: atom_id res chain seq x y z
N MET A 1 -1.17 46.64 -29.63
CA MET A 1 -1.71 46.29 -28.30
C MET A 1 -1.96 44.79 -28.28
N ILE A 2 -1.33 44.12 -27.33
CA ILE A 2 -1.53 42.75 -26.82
C ILE A 2 -1.56 41.54 -27.79
N ASN A 3 -0.46 40.77 -27.74
CA ASN A 3 -0.45 39.31 -27.90
C ASN A 3 -1.28 38.66 -26.78
N GLY A 4 -1.98 37.56 -27.07
CA GLY A 4 -2.67 36.78 -26.03
C GLY A 4 -3.45 35.56 -26.52
N VAL A 5 -2.71 34.56 -27.01
CA VAL A 5 -2.91 33.10 -26.83
C VAL A 5 -4.36 32.54 -26.82
N PRO A 6 -4.74 31.67 -27.78
CA PRO A 6 -5.77 30.67 -27.55
C PRO A 6 -5.19 29.56 -26.65
N LEU A 7 -5.73 29.41 -25.43
CA LEU A 7 -5.44 28.25 -24.59
C LEU A 7 -6.00 27.01 -25.27
N GLY A 8 -5.10 26.30 -25.94
CA GLY A 8 -5.31 24.93 -26.33
C GLY A 8 -5.12 23.98 -25.15
N GLN A 9 -5.38 22.72 -25.50
CA GLN A 9 -4.98 21.48 -24.84
C GLN A 9 -5.96 21.00 -23.76
N SER A 10 -6.82 20.06 -24.13
CA SER A 10 -6.51 18.62 -24.19
C SER A 10 -6.36 18.05 -22.79
N ALA A 11 -7.45 17.55 -22.23
CA ALA A 11 -7.40 16.41 -21.32
C ALA A 11 -7.87 15.18 -22.09
N PRO A 12 -6.96 14.41 -22.72
CA PRO A 12 -7.29 13.07 -23.14
C PRO A 12 -7.34 12.18 -21.88
N ALA A 13 -8.39 11.36 -21.82
CA ALA A 13 -8.45 10.04 -21.20
C ALA A 13 -7.81 9.89 -19.81
N ALA A 14 -8.64 9.78 -18.78
CA ALA A 14 -8.36 8.80 -17.75
C ALA A 14 -8.17 7.46 -18.50
N PRO A 15 -7.00 6.80 -18.40
CA PRO A 15 -6.87 5.47 -18.95
C PRO A 15 -7.90 4.60 -18.21
N PRO A 16 -8.70 3.77 -18.92
CA PRO A 16 -9.32 2.64 -18.26
C PRO A 16 -8.21 1.83 -17.59
N ALA A 17 -8.48 1.37 -16.39
CA ALA A 17 -7.63 0.47 -15.64
C ALA A 17 -7.49 -0.88 -16.36
N ASP A 18 -6.75 -0.91 -17.46
CA ASP A 18 -6.29 -2.12 -18.12
C ASP A 18 -5.02 -2.60 -17.43
N ALA A 19 -5.21 -3.24 -16.27
CA ALA A 19 -4.22 -4.14 -15.70
C ALA A 19 -4.81 -5.55 -15.61
N LYS A 20 -5.40 -6.04 -16.72
CA LYS A 20 -5.58 -7.48 -16.92
C LYS A 20 -4.26 -8.09 -17.35
N ALA A 21 -3.27 -8.11 -16.45
CA ALA A 21 -2.12 -8.99 -16.57
C ALA A 21 -2.52 -10.34 -15.97
N ALA A 22 -3.13 -11.19 -16.81
CA ALA A 22 -3.23 -12.61 -16.53
C ALA A 22 -1.81 -13.22 -16.60
N SER A 23 -1.03 -13.05 -15.53
CA SER A 23 0.21 -13.77 -15.28
C SER A 23 -0.01 -14.70 -14.10
N CYS A 24 0.31 -15.98 -14.29
CA CYS A 24 0.23 -17.06 -13.30
C CYS A 24 1.31 -16.88 -12.21
N GLY A 25 1.31 -15.75 -11.51
CA GLY A 25 2.27 -15.36 -10.48
C GLY A 25 1.70 -14.24 -9.61
N PRO A 26 2.38 -13.87 -8.52
CA PRO A 26 1.95 -12.75 -7.69
C PRO A 26 2.23 -11.43 -8.42
N ILE A 27 1.20 -10.60 -8.58
CA ILE A 27 1.21 -9.30 -9.24
C ILE A 27 1.12 -8.16 -8.21
N GLU A 28 1.45 -6.95 -8.63
CA GLU A 28 1.15 -5.74 -7.86
C GLU A 28 -0.37 -5.58 -7.68
N LEU A 29 -0.79 -5.40 -6.44
CA LEU A 29 -2.21 -5.35 -6.07
C LEU A 29 -2.78 -3.94 -6.28
N ASN A 30 -3.96 -3.87 -6.86
CA ASN A 30 -4.69 -2.60 -7.00
C ASN A 30 -5.21 -2.11 -5.64
N LEU A 31 -4.78 -0.90 -5.29
CA LEU A 31 -5.18 -0.21 -4.07
C LEU A 31 -6.27 0.81 -4.38
N ASP A 32 -7.23 0.94 -3.48
CA ASP A 32 -8.21 2.01 -3.53
C ASP A 32 -7.68 3.23 -2.78
N ILE A 33 -6.90 4.05 -3.50
CA ILE A 33 -6.26 5.27 -2.97
C ILE A 33 -7.26 6.17 -2.20
N ARG A 34 -8.53 6.20 -2.59
CA ARG A 34 -9.55 7.06 -1.97
C ARG A 34 -9.93 6.61 -0.56
N HIS A 35 -9.73 5.34 -0.26
CA HIS A 35 -9.97 4.74 1.05
C HIS A 35 -8.65 4.40 1.77
N CYS A 36 -7.52 4.88 1.26
CA CYS A 36 -6.25 4.84 1.97
C CYS A 36 -6.13 6.06 2.88
N ASP A 37 -5.66 5.86 4.10
CA ASP A 37 -5.39 6.91 5.07
C ASP A 37 -4.04 6.69 5.74
N VAL A 38 -3.48 7.74 6.33
CA VAL A 38 -2.26 7.67 7.13
C VAL A 38 -2.37 8.57 8.34
N LEU A 39 -2.07 8.04 9.53
CA LEU A 39 -1.96 8.80 10.77
C LEU A 39 -0.49 9.06 11.11
N ASN A 40 -0.25 10.21 11.75
CA ASN A 40 1.05 10.72 12.16
C ASN A 40 2.07 10.99 11.02
N ALA A 41 1.60 11.14 9.78
CA ALA A 41 2.44 11.60 8.67
C ALA A 41 2.37 13.12 8.50
N GLY A 42 3.52 13.78 8.40
CA GLY A 42 3.62 15.24 8.17
C GLY A 42 3.19 15.64 6.77
N ASN A 43 3.20 14.68 5.84
CA ASN A 43 2.88 14.88 4.43
C ASN A 43 1.85 13.85 3.93
N ARG A 44 0.68 13.79 4.56
CA ARG A 44 -0.42 12.86 4.21
C ARG A 44 -0.77 12.85 2.72
N ASN A 45 -0.67 14.00 2.04
CA ASN A 45 -0.93 14.11 0.60
C ASN A 45 0.07 13.30 -0.27
N ALA A 46 1.25 12.99 0.26
CA ALA A 46 2.26 12.19 -0.42
C ALA A 46 1.96 10.68 -0.38
N LEU A 47 0.99 10.24 0.44
CA LEU A 47 0.62 8.83 0.55
C LEU A 47 0.22 8.25 -0.82
N ASP A 48 -0.62 8.94 -1.59
CA ASP A 48 -1.01 8.48 -2.94
C ASP A 48 0.22 8.26 -3.82
N ALA A 49 1.13 9.23 -3.80
CA ALA A 49 2.36 9.18 -4.58
C ALA A 49 3.24 7.97 -4.16
N VAL A 50 3.42 7.76 -2.85
CA VAL A 50 4.16 6.62 -2.28
C VAL A 50 3.53 5.27 -2.65
N LEU A 51 2.20 5.17 -2.61
CA LEU A 51 1.45 3.96 -2.99
C LEU A 51 1.49 3.72 -4.51
N GLN A 52 1.59 4.77 -5.33
CA GLN A 52 1.78 4.69 -6.78
C GLN A 52 3.25 4.43 -7.18
N GLY A 53 4.17 4.32 -6.21
CA GLY A 53 5.57 3.99 -6.46
C GLY A 53 6.48 5.20 -6.69
N GLY A 54 6.07 6.41 -6.29
CA GLY A 54 6.93 7.58 -6.32
C GLY A 54 6.48 8.64 -5.32
N GLY A 55 7.23 8.85 -4.24
CA GLY A 55 6.96 9.89 -3.25
C GLY A 55 7.90 9.77 -2.07
N GLU A 56 7.64 10.56 -1.04
CA GLU A 56 8.26 10.43 0.26
C GLU A 56 7.18 10.71 1.29
N LEU A 57 6.93 9.74 2.17
CA LEU A 57 6.05 9.86 3.31
C LEU A 57 6.94 9.94 4.55
N SER A 58 6.79 10.99 5.35
CA SER A 58 7.56 11.19 6.58
C SER A 58 6.62 11.37 7.75
N SER A 59 7.00 10.87 8.93
CA SER A 59 6.26 11.16 10.16
C SER A 59 6.43 12.61 10.62
N ASP A 60 5.42 13.14 11.31
CA ASP A 60 5.37 14.54 11.76
C ASP A 60 5.84 14.71 13.20
N CYS A 61 5.32 13.86 14.10
CA CYS A 61 5.48 14.02 15.54
C CYS A 61 6.54 13.09 16.10
N ASP A 62 6.51 11.81 15.69
CA ASP A 62 7.34 10.74 16.26
C ASP A 62 7.55 9.63 15.21
N GLU A 63 8.39 8.64 15.51
CA GLU A 63 8.70 7.50 14.63
C GLU A 63 7.50 6.58 14.35
N GLN A 64 6.43 6.71 15.13
CA GLN A 64 5.24 5.89 14.99
C GLN A 64 4.39 6.31 13.79
N LEU A 65 4.02 5.36 12.92
CA LEU A 65 3.17 5.63 11.76
C LEU A 65 2.08 4.57 11.66
N LEU A 66 0.88 5.00 11.26
CA LEU A 66 -0.21 4.07 10.96
C LEU A 66 -0.71 4.33 9.55
N ILE A 67 -0.54 3.36 8.66
CA ILE A 67 -0.96 3.46 7.27
C ILE A 67 -2.09 2.47 7.04
N THR A 68 -3.26 2.97 6.69
CA THR A 68 -4.41 2.15 6.33
C THR A 68 -4.52 2.13 4.81
N VAL A 69 -4.43 0.94 4.24
CA VAL A 69 -4.50 0.72 2.80
C VAL A 69 -5.73 -0.12 2.49
N ALA A 70 -6.63 0.41 1.67
CA ALA A 70 -7.77 -0.33 1.16
C ALA A 70 -7.44 -0.94 -0.21
N PHE A 71 -7.91 -2.16 -0.45
CA PHE A 71 -7.85 -2.80 -1.77
C PHE A 71 -9.21 -2.65 -2.47
N THR A 72 -9.19 -2.49 -3.79
CA THR A 72 -10.44 -2.37 -4.58
C THR A 72 -11.29 -3.64 -4.55
N THR A 73 -10.62 -4.78 -4.41
CA THR A 73 -11.21 -6.11 -4.32
C THR A 73 -10.48 -6.88 -3.24
N ALA A 74 -11.11 -7.90 -2.65
CA ALA A 74 -10.41 -8.78 -1.73
C ALA A 74 -9.23 -9.47 -2.44
N VAL A 75 -8.05 -9.44 -1.82
CA VAL A 75 -6.82 -9.97 -2.41
C VAL A 75 -6.12 -10.91 -1.44
N LYS A 76 -5.24 -11.73 -2.00
CA LYS A 76 -4.33 -12.61 -1.26
C LYS A 76 -2.95 -11.98 -1.24
N LEU A 77 -2.48 -11.57 -0.08
CA LEU A 77 -1.17 -10.97 0.05
C LEU A 77 -0.10 -12.06 0.09
N HIS A 78 0.91 -11.93 -0.76
CA HIS A 78 2.03 -12.87 -0.82
C HIS A 78 3.32 -12.23 -0.30
N SER A 79 3.59 -10.99 -0.67
CA SER A 79 4.75 -10.23 -0.23
C SER A 79 4.45 -8.74 -0.17
N ILE A 80 5.24 -8.02 0.63
CA ILE A 80 5.21 -6.57 0.71
C ILE A 80 6.59 -6.06 0.32
N ILE A 81 6.64 -5.04 -0.52
CA ILE A 81 7.87 -4.34 -0.87
C ILE A 81 7.81 -2.97 -0.22
N VAL A 82 8.81 -2.67 0.58
CA VAL A 82 8.99 -1.38 1.22
C VAL A 82 10.30 -0.81 0.72
N GLU A 83 10.29 0.43 0.25
CA GLU A 83 11.50 1.17 -0.09
C GLU A 83 11.56 2.43 0.75
N GLY A 84 12.72 2.70 1.35
CA GLY A 84 12.94 3.91 2.13
C GLY A 84 14.41 4.12 2.46
N PRO A 85 14.74 5.30 3.01
CA PRO A 85 16.07 5.61 3.48
C PRO A 85 16.38 4.87 4.80
N GLU A 86 17.46 5.25 5.47
CA GLU A 86 17.89 4.65 6.75
C GLU A 86 16.82 4.80 7.86
N SER A 87 15.99 5.85 7.76
CA SER A 87 14.83 6.13 8.62
C SER A 87 13.59 5.28 8.28
N ALA A 88 13.72 4.25 7.46
CA ALA A 88 12.64 3.32 7.16
C ALA A 88 12.23 2.50 8.40
N PRO A 89 10.99 2.01 8.45
CA PRO A 89 10.51 1.17 9.55
C PRO A 89 11.38 -0.07 9.77
N SER A 90 11.66 -0.40 11.03
CA SER A 90 12.37 -1.63 11.45
C SER A 90 11.40 -2.79 11.61
N GLU A 91 10.18 -2.49 12.06
CA GLU A 91 9.12 -3.46 12.22
C GLU A 91 7.82 -2.94 11.59
N LEU A 92 7.11 -3.81 10.88
CA LEU A 92 5.74 -3.57 10.43
C LEU A 92 4.78 -4.55 11.08
N ARG A 93 3.80 -4.02 11.79
CA ARG A 93 2.69 -4.78 12.35
C ARG A 93 1.50 -4.69 11.41
N LEU A 94 1.13 -5.83 10.83
CA LEU A 94 0.08 -5.92 9.82
C LEU A 94 -1.24 -6.38 10.44
N PHE A 95 -2.31 -5.66 10.13
CA PHE A 95 -3.67 -5.95 10.55
C PHE A 95 -4.58 -6.05 9.32
N VAL A 96 -5.27 -7.18 9.17
CA VAL A 96 -6.14 -7.44 8.01
C VAL A 96 -7.60 -7.17 8.35
N ASN A 97 -8.34 -6.64 7.38
CA ASN A 97 -9.76 -6.31 7.47
C ASN A 97 -10.11 -5.33 8.60
N GLN A 98 -9.18 -4.42 8.90
CA GLN A 98 -9.35 -3.33 9.87
C GLN A 98 -9.26 -1.98 9.16
N VAL A 99 -10.38 -1.28 9.05
CA VAL A 99 -10.50 0.01 8.34
C VAL A 99 -10.26 1.20 9.26
N SER A 100 -10.62 1.07 10.53
CA SER A 100 -10.53 2.14 11.54
C SER A 100 -9.57 1.73 12.65
N MET A 101 -8.32 1.42 12.29
CA MET A 101 -7.30 1.15 13.29
C MET A 101 -6.83 2.47 13.89
N SER A 102 -6.67 2.54 15.21
CA SER A 102 -6.00 3.64 15.90
C SER A 102 -4.68 3.14 16.51
N PHE A 103 -3.84 4.04 16.99
CA PHE A 103 -2.60 3.66 17.69
C PHE A 103 -2.88 2.79 18.92
N ASP A 104 -3.87 3.18 19.74
CA ASP A 104 -4.29 2.42 20.90
C ASP A 104 -4.77 1.01 20.49
N ASP A 105 -5.60 0.92 19.45
CA ASP A 105 -6.00 -0.39 18.91
C ASP A 105 -4.79 -1.20 18.45
N ALA A 106 -3.81 -0.58 17.77
CA ALA A 106 -2.64 -1.29 17.24
C ALA A 106 -1.69 -1.79 18.34
N GLU A 107 -1.73 -1.18 19.52
CA GLU A 107 -1.01 -1.64 20.71
C GLU A 107 -1.79 -2.70 21.51
N GLN A 108 -3.11 -2.57 21.59
CA GLN A 108 -3.98 -3.52 22.32
C GLN A 108 -4.25 -4.80 21.53
N ASN A 109 -4.37 -4.70 20.20
CA ASN A 109 -4.67 -5.84 19.34
C ASN A 109 -3.38 -6.54 18.89
N GLU A 110 -3.42 -7.87 18.86
CA GLU A 110 -2.30 -8.64 18.32
C GLU A 110 -2.23 -8.48 16.79
N PRO A 111 -1.09 -8.08 16.22
CA PRO A 111 -0.94 -8.00 14.78
C PRO A 111 -1.09 -9.38 14.15
N MET A 112 -1.80 -9.44 13.02
CA MET A 112 -1.98 -10.69 12.27
C MET A 112 -0.62 -11.28 11.88
N GLN A 113 0.31 -10.40 11.53
CA GLN A 113 1.72 -10.73 11.39
C GLN A 113 2.59 -9.51 11.62
N THR A 114 3.69 -9.73 12.33
CA THR A 114 4.80 -8.79 12.43
C THR A 114 5.87 -9.13 11.40
N LEU A 115 6.29 -8.14 10.62
CA LEU A 115 7.39 -8.23 9.67
C LEU A 115 8.57 -7.42 10.20
N ALA A 116 9.68 -8.11 10.48
CA ALA A 116 10.95 -7.44 10.68
C ALA A 116 11.51 -7.04 9.31
N LEU A 117 11.86 -5.76 9.17
CA LEU A 117 12.48 -5.20 7.98
C LEU A 117 13.97 -4.96 8.28
N ASP A 118 14.82 -5.56 7.46
CA ASP A 118 16.24 -5.27 7.45
C ASP A 118 16.58 -4.18 6.41
N GLN A 119 17.81 -3.67 6.45
CA GLN A 119 18.36 -2.78 5.42
C GLN A 119 18.17 -3.32 3.99
N ALA A 120 18.23 -4.64 3.81
CA ALA A 120 17.97 -5.27 2.51
C ALA A 120 16.49 -5.23 2.11
N SER A 121 15.56 -5.33 3.07
CA SER A 121 14.12 -5.25 2.83
C SER A 121 13.74 -3.84 2.40
N VAL A 122 14.23 -2.81 3.11
CA VAL A 122 13.96 -1.39 2.81
C VAL A 122 14.68 -0.89 1.57
N ALA A 123 15.59 -1.67 0.99
CA ALA A 123 16.19 -1.43 -0.32
C ALA A 123 15.30 -1.91 -1.49
N GLY A 124 14.05 -2.34 -1.22
CA GLY A 124 13.11 -2.80 -2.24
C GLY A 124 13.05 -4.31 -2.44
N LYS A 125 13.57 -5.08 -1.48
CA LYS A 125 13.43 -6.54 -1.51
C LYS A 125 12.03 -6.93 -1.02
N PRO A 126 11.33 -7.84 -1.73
CA PRO A 126 10.02 -8.32 -1.29
C PRO A 126 10.13 -9.13 0.00
N THR A 127 9.43 -8.68 1.04
CA THR A 127 9.28 -9.36 2.32
C THR A 127 8.06 -10.29 2.25
N LEU A 128 8.31 -11.59 2.39
CA LEU A 128 7.26 -12.61 2.35
C LEU A 128 6.36 -12.54 3.59
N VAL A 129 5.05 -12.49 3.37
CA VAL A 129 4.05 -12.64 4.43
C VAL A 129 3.56 -14.09 4.51
N LYS A 130 2.95 -14.45 5.62
CA LYS A 130 2.29 -15.74 5.84
C LYS A 130 1.01 -15.79 5.04
N TYR A 131 1.10 -16.07 3.75
CA TYR A 131 -0.03 -16.20 2.81
C TYR A 131 -1.27 -16.89 3.40
N VAL A 132 -1.10 -17.94 4.22
CA VAL A 132 -2.20 -18.64 4.92
C VAL A 132 -3.10 -17.75 5.79
N LYS A 133 -2.57 -16.66 6.35
CA LYS A 133 -3.33 -15.68 7.13
C LYS A 133 -3.90 -14.55 6.27
N PHE A 134 -3.24 -14.28 5.14
CA PHE A 134 -3.60 -13.22 4.21
C PHE A 134 -4.29 -13.79 2.96
N GLN A 135 -5.22 -14.74 3.14
CA GLN A 135 -6.04 -15.30 2.04
C GLN A 135 -7.19 -14.39 1.62
N ASN A 136 -7.62 -13.48 2.49
CA ASN A 136 -8.75 -12.59 2.25
C ASN A 136 -8.51 -11.23 2.91
N VAL A 137 -7.87 -10.34 2.18
CA VAL A 137 -7.51 -9.00 2.63
C VAL A 137 -8.28 -7.99 1.80
N SER A 138 -9.26 -7.32 2.40
CA SER A 138 -9.96 -6.20 1.76
C SER A 138 -9.35 -4.85 2.17
N THR A 139 -8.88 -4.77 3.41
CA THR A 139 -8.17 -3.60 3.95
C THR A 139 -6.99 -4.10 4.78
N LEU A 140 -5.87 -3.38 4.73
CA LEU A 140 -4.66 -3.67 5.47
C LEU A 140 -4.22 -2.43 6.21
N SER A 141 -4.21 -2.51 7.53
CA SER A 141 -3.62 -1.48 8.39
C SER A 141 -2.21 -1.90 8.78
N ILE A 142 -1.26 -0.98 8.62
CA ILE A 142 0.16 -1.19 8.83
C ILE A 142 0.59 -0.23 9.91
N PHE A 143 0.96 -0.78 11.05
CA PHE A 143 1.47 -0.01 12.16
C PHE A 143 2.99 -0.15 12.23
N VAL A 144 3.66 0.99 12.33
CA VAL A 144 5.08 1.12 12.54
C VAL A 144 5.29 1.58 13.98
N PRO A 145 5.85 0.74 14.86
CA PRO A 145 6.22 1.16 16.21
C PRO A 145 7.59 1.84 16.26
N GLU A 146 8.53 1.43 15.39
CA GLU A 146 9.94 1.89 15.41
C GLU A 146 10.57 1.89 14.01
N ASN A 147 11.66 2.65 13.84
CA ASN A 147 12.47 2.68 12.62
C ASN A 147 13.86 2.04 12.80
N LEU A 148 14.52 1.74 11.68
CA LEU A 148 15.83 1.06 11.65
C LEU A 148 16.97 1.88 12.25
N ALA A 149 16.93 3.20 12.04
CA ALA A 149 17.99 4.11 12.47
C ALA A 149 17.84 4.60 13.93
N GLY A 150 16.72 4.31 14.60
CA GLY A 150 16.35 4.93 15.87
C GLY A 150 16.23 6.46 15.76
N SER A 151 15.76 6.97 14.63
CA SER A 151 15.51 8.39 14.40
C SER A 151 14.17 8.83 15.00
N ASP A 152 14.00 10.11 15.30
CA ASP A 152 12.72 10.64 15.77
C ASP A 152 11.62 10.64 14.68
N VAL A 153 12.03 10.52 13.40
CA VAL A 153 11.11 10.49 12.26
C VAL A 153 11.28 9.23 11.43
N THR A 154 10.16 8.68 10.98
CA THR A 154 10.13 7.53 10.06
C THR A 154 9.83 8.02 8.66
N VAL A 155 10.65 7.60 7.69
CA VAL A 155 10.53 8.00 6.29
C VAL A 155 10.38 6.79 5.39
N LEU A 156 9.44 6.84 4.47
CA LEU A 156 9.11 5.77 3.53
C LEU A 156 8.94 6.35 2.13
N HIS A 157 9.62 5.77 1.14
CA HIS A 157 9.61 6.27 -0.25
C HIS A 157 8.61 5.52 -1.13
N ARG A 158 8.54 4.20 -1.01
CA ARG A 158 7.58 3.40 -1.78
C ARG A 158 7.04 2.25 -0.95
N LEU A 159 5.75 1.98 -1.13
CA LEU A 159 5.07 0.88 -0.48
C LEU A 159 4.24 0.13 -1.50
N ARG A 160 4.58 -1.13 -1.74
CA ARG A 160 3.89 -1.96 -2.75
C ARG A 160 3.51 -3.31 -2.18
N PHE A 161 2.38 -3.81 -2.65
CA PHE A 161 1.81 -5.06 -2.19
C PHE A 161 1.76 -6.03 -3.35
N ILE A 162 2.37 -7.19 -3.17
CA ILE A 162 2.51 -8.23 -4.17
C ILE A 162 1.65 -9.41 -3.75
N GLY A 163 0.77 -9.85 -4.64
CA GLY A 163 -0.22 -10.85 -4.30
C GLY A 163 -1.09 -11.23 -5.48
N GLN A 164 -2.27 -11.75 -5.20
CA GLN A 164 -3.23 -12.11 -6.24
C GLN A 164 -4.61 -11.65 -5.84
N PRO A 165 -5.37 -10.96 -6.73
CA PRO A 165 -6.76 -10.68 -6.44
C PRO A 165 -7.52 -12.00 -6.26
N ILE A 166 -8.45 -12.02 -5.31
CA ILE A 166 -9.37 -13.14 -5.17
C ILE A 166 -10.36 -12.97 -6.30
N ASP A 167 -10.10 -13.67 -7.39
CA ASP A 167 -11.06 -13.79 -8.47
C ASP A 167 -12.25 -14.56 -7.90
N THR A 168 -13.27 -13.83 -7.44
CA THR A 168 -14.61 -14.39 -7.35
C THR A 168 -15.04 -14.57 -8.79
N THR A 169 -14.63 -15.69 -9.39
CA THR A 169 -15.08 -16.12 -10.71
C THR A 169 -16.60 -16.07 -10.70
N ASN A 170 -17.15 -14.99 -11.25
CA ASN A 170 -18.55 -14.93 -11.58
C ASN A 170 -18.71 -15.94 -12.72
N MET A 171 -19.25 -17.12 -12.42
CA MET A 171 -19.52 -18.19 -13.37
C MET A 171 -20.66 -17.84 -14.35
N SER A 172 -20.69 -16.61 -14.86
CA SER A 172 -21.63 -16.15 -15.89
C SER A 172 -21.03 -16.13 -17.29
N ASP A 173 -19.70 -16.19 -17.44
CA ASP A 173 -18.99 -16.11 -18.73
C ASP A 173 -18.70 -17.48 -19.40
N LEU A 174 -19.42 -18.55 -19.03
CA LEU A 174 -19.29 -19.86 -19.69
C LEU A 174 -20.60 -20.41 -20.27
N LYS A 175 -21.50 -19.54 -20.75
CA LYS A 175 -22.70 -19.99 -21.47
C LYS A 175 -23.06 -19.11 -22.66
N LYS A 176 -22.28 -19.19 -23.74
CA LYS A 176 -22.73 -19.17 -25.16
C LYS A 176 -21.53 -19.02 -26.11
N MET A 177 -20.90 -20.14 -26.42
CA MET A 177 -20.29 -20.35 -27.75
C MET A 177 -20.71 -21.78 -28.14
N GLY A 178 -21.93 -21.86 -28.65
CA GLY A 178 -22.50 -23.01 -29.35
C GLY A 178 -23.03 -22.53 -30.67
#